data_AF-A0A4Z0B3V5-F1
#
_entry.id   AF-A0A4Z0B3V5-F1
#
_cell.length_a   1.000
_cell.length_b   1.000
_cell.length_c   1.000
_cell.angle_alpha   90.00
_cell.angle_beta   90.00
_cell.angle_gamma   90.00
#
_symmetry.space_group_name_H-M   'P 1'
#
loop_
_entity.id
_entity.type
_entity.pdbx_description
1 polymer ?
#
loop_
_entity_poly.entity_id
_entity_poly.type
_entity_poly.pdbx_seq_one_letter_code
_entity_poly.pdbx_strand_id
1 'polypeptide(L)'
;MDSGAWAEKPGTANCFYSGQDIVFDSGPSSSSGHDSNRSASFKRRSRGELASRKCSDMFRFPARPAAMIRIDTIWLAIEPMDMRAGTETALARVVAVFGAAKPHCAYLFANRRANRMKVLVHDGVGIWLAARRLNQGRFFWPGVRHGSEVELDAEQLQALVLGLPWQRVGSGGAITVL
;
A
#
# COMPACT_ATOMS: atom_id res chain seq x y z
N MET A 1 -50.59 7.99 -7.31
CA MET A 1 -49.57 7.42 -8.22
C MET A 1 -48.59 8.54 -8.51
N ASP A 2 -47.60 8.74 -7.63
CA ASP A 2 -46.58 9.76 -7.82
C ASP A 2 -45.26 9.08 -8.17
N SER A 3 -44.91 9.17 -9.45
CA SER A 3 -43.64 8.72 -10.00
C SER A 3 -42.58 9.79 -9.75
N GLY A 4 -41.83 9.64 -8.66
CA GLY A 4 -40.67 10.48 -8.36
C GLY A 4 -39.52 10.21 -9.33
N ALA A 5 -39.24 11.20 -10.18
CA ALA A 5 -38.01 11.28 -10.96
C ALA A 5 -36.81 11.47 -10.02
N TRP A 6 -35.88 10.51 -10.01
CA TRP A 6 -34.57 10.68 -9.38
C TRP A 6 -33.51 10.84 -10.45
N ALA A 7 -32.93 12.04 -10.46
CA ALA A 7 -31.84 12.46 -11.30
C ALA A 7 -30.61 11.53 -11.17
N GLU A 8 -30.12 11.06 -12.32
CA GLU A 8 -28.82 10.42 -12.44
C GLU A 8 -27.71 11.42 -12.06
N LYS A 9 -26.92 11.09 -11.03
CA LYS A 9 -25.70 11.84 -10.71
C LYS A 9 -24.54 11.37 -11.61
N PRO A 10 -23.71 12.28 -12.14
CA PRO A 10 -22.64 11.93 -13.04
C PRO A 10 -21.45 11.30 -12.30
N GLY A 11 -21.02 10.14 -12.80
CA GLY A 11 -19.61 9.79 -12.98
C GLY A 11 -18.71 9.76 -11.75
N THR A 12 -18.93 8.82 -10.83
CA THR A 12 -17.82 8.33 -9.99
C THR A 12 -16.89 7.55 -10.91
N ALA A 13 -15.74 8.13 -11.26
CA ALA A 13 -14.66 7.42 -11.93
C ALA A 13 -14.16 6.32 -10.99
N ASN A 14 -14.77 5.14 -11.07
CA ASN A 14 -14.18 3.93 -10.52
C ASN A 14 -12.97 3.62 -11.39
N CYS A 15 -11.78 3.97 -10.90
CA CYS A 15 -10.55 3.34 -11.33
C CYS A 15 -10.61 1.86 -10.91
N PHE A 16 -11.31 1.04 -11.70
CA PHE A 16 -11.15 -0.39 -11.70
C PHE A 16 -9.76 -0.70 -12.26
N TYR A 17 -8.74 -0.70 -11.40
CA TYR A 17 -7.55 -1.51 -11.67
C TYR A 17 -7.95 -2.97 -11.48
N SER A 18 -8.51 -3.52 -12.56
CA SER A 18 -8.67 -4.94 -12.79
C SER A 18 -7.28 -5.57 -12.80
N GLY A 19 -6.89 -6.19 -11.69
CA GLY A 19 -5.70 -7.05 -11.61
C GLY A 19 -4.43 -6.32 -11.21
N GLN A 20 -4.29 -6.03 -9.92
CA GLN A 20 -2.99 -5.80 -9.31
C GLN A 20 -2.98 -6.48 -7.95
N ASP A 21 -2.17 -7.52 -7.81
CA ASP A 21 -1.57 -7.80 -6.53
C ASP A 21 -0.88 -6.49 -6.10
N ILE A 22 -1.30 -5.93 -4.97
CA ILE A 22 -0.51 -4.88 -4.33
C ILE A 22 0.75 -5.58 -3.87
N VAL A 23 1.81 -5.44 -4.66
CA VAL A 23 3.13 -5.91 -4.29
C VAL A 23 3.67 -4.90 -3.28
N PHE A 24 3.62 -5.26 -2.01
CA PHE A 24 4.22 -4.49 -0.93
C PHE A 24 5.73 -4.71 -0.97
N ASP A 25 6.49 -3.70 -1.39
CA ASP A 25 7.95 -3.72 -1.26
C ASP A 25 8.33 -3.36 0.17
N SER A 26 8.74 -4.38 0.93
CA SER A 26 9.35 -4.21 2.26
C SER A 26 10.84 -4.02 2.03
N GLY A 27 11.24 -2.79 1.71
CA GLY A 27 12.64 -2.46 1.43
C GLY A 27 13.54 -2.77 2.64
N PRO A 28 14.79 -3.21 2.45
CA PRO A 28 15.73 -3.44 3.54
C PRO A 28 16.24 -2.10 4.10
N SER A 29 16.15 -1.94 5.42
CA SER A 29 16.72 -0.79 6.14
C SER A 29 18.25 -0.91 6.19
N SER A 30 18.96 0.04 5.57
CA SER A 30 20.39 0.24 5.86
C SER A 30 20.78 1.71 5.75
N SER A 31 21.61 2.11 6.69
CA SER A 31 21.96 3.47 7.08
C SER A 31 23.38 3.84 6.63
N SER A 32 23.55 5.15 6.41
CA SER A 32 24.81 5.92 6.47
C SER A 32 25.89 5.72 5.38
N GLY A 33 26.48 6.84 4.96
CA GLY A 33 27.70 6.87 4.15
C GLY A 33 27.90 8.18 3.41
N HIS A 34 28.39 9.21 4.12
CA HIS A 34 29.05 10.39 3.54
C HIS A 34 30.23 9.96 2.65
N ASP A 35 30.44 10.60 1.48
CA ASP A 35 31.70 11.31 1.26
C ASP A 35 31.67 12.25 0.04
N SER A 36 32.71 13.09 0.00
CA SER A 36 32.77 14.42 -0.57
C SER A 36 33.74 14.52 -1.76
N ASN A 37 33.56 15.60 -2.53
CA ASN A 37 34.63 16.35 -3.21
C ASN A 37 35.24 15.78 -4.52
N ARG A 38 35.01 16.45 -5.67
CA ARG A 38 36.11 17.10 -6.42
C ARG A 38 35.62 17.94 -7.59
N SER A 39 36.31 19.06 -7.74
CA SER A 39 36.10 20.19 -8.62
C SER A 39 36.75 20.05 -10.02
N ALA A 40 36.11 20.74 -10.96
CA ALA A 40 36.64 21.46 -12.12
C ALA A 40 37.45 20.71 -13.20
N SER A 41 37.01 20.85 -14.47
CA SER A 41 37.83 21.53 -15.47
C SER A 41 37.06 21.95 -16.72
N PHE A 42 37.49 23.10 -17.21
CA PHE A 42 36.95 23.99 -18.22
C PHE A 42 37.45 23.62 -19.63
N LYS A 43 36.58 23.65 -20.64
CA LYS A 43 37.04 23.87 -22.03
C LYS A 43 35.96 24.56 -22.90
N ARG A 44 36.24 25.81 -23.25
CA ARG A 44 35.57 26.60 -24.30
C ARG A 44 35.97 26.12 -25.70
N ARG A 45 35.00 26.12 -26.62
CA ARG A 45 35.04 26.41 -28.08
C ARG A 45 33.69 25.93 -28.63
N SER A 46 33.03 26.50 -29.64
CA SER A 46 33.10 27.76 -30.39
C SER A 46 31.76 27.84 -31.16
N ARG A 47 31.49 29.03 -31.69
CA ARG A 47 30.23 29.53 -32.27
C ARG A 47 29.98 29.01 -33.70
N GLY A 48 28.70 28.78 -34.05
CA GLY A 48 28.17 28.35 -35.36
C GLY A 48 27.48 26.99 -35.23
N GLU A 49 26.26 26.70 -35.69
CA GLU A 49 25.45 27.27 -36.77
C GLU A 49 24.01 26.73 -36.63
N LEU A 50 23.05 27.46 -37.16
CA LEU A 50 21.61 27.29 -37.00
C LEU A 50 21.08 26.20 -37.95
N ALA A 51 20.74 24.99 -37.48
CA ALA A 51 19.84 24.10 -38.21
C ALA A 51 19.32 22.93 -37.37
N SER A 52 18.04 22.63 -37.59
CA SER A 52 17.35 21.36 -37.31
C SER A 52 17.02 21.01 -35.86
N ARG A 53 15.76 21.32 -35.54
CA ARG A 53 14.81 20.45 -34.83
C ARG A 53 15.27 18.99 -34.74
N LYS A 54 15.65 18.56 -33.54
CA LYS A 54 15.37 17.24 -32.97
C LYS A 54 15.42 17.42 -31.45
N CYS A 55 14.24 17.39 -30.84
CA CYS A 55 14.09 17.23 -29.39
C CYS A 55 14.51 15.79 -29.09
N SER A 56 15.80 15.60 -28.86
CA SER A 56 16.36 14.35 -28.35
C SER A 56 17.19 14.72 -27.14
N ASP A 57 16.89 14.05 -26.04
CA ASP A 57 17.62 14.01 -24.76
C ASP A 57 17.21 15.01 -23.67
N MET A 58 16.15 14.65 -22.96
CA MET A 58 15.95 14.79 -21.49
C MET A 58 14.60 14.12 -21.25
N PHE A 59 14.48 12.87 -20.82
CA PHE A 59 15.04 12.28 -19.64
C PHE A 59 15.32 10.80 -19.90
N ARG A 60 16.58 10.41 -19.99
CA ARG A 60 16.95 9.02 -19.72
C ARG A 60 16.86 8.83 -18.20
N PHE A 61 15.65 8.59 -17.70
CA PHE A 61 15.49 8.04 -16.36
C PHE A 61 16.16 6.65 -16.38
N PRO A 62 17.13 6.35 -15.50
CA PRO A 62 17.52 4.97 -15.32
C PRO A 62 16.25 4.20 -14.96
N ALA A 63 15.97 3.13 -15.70
CA ALA A 63 14.86 2.22 -15.47
C ALA A 63 15.07 1.48 -14.13
N ARG A 64 14.87 2.20 -13.03
CA ARG A 64 14.47 1.62 -11.76
C ARG A 64 12.95 1.63 -11.81
N PRO A 65 12.24 0.52 -11.53
CA PRO A 65 10.80 0.61 -11.34
C PRO A 65 10.59 1.69 -10.29
N ALA A 66 9.85 2.75 -10.64
CA ALA A 66 9.46 3.77 -9.68
C ALA A 66 8.81 3.03 -8.51
N ALA A 67 9.37 3.17 -7.30
CA ALA A 67 8.89 2.45 -6.14
C ALA A 67 7.37 2.68 -6.00
N MET A 68 6.63 1.60 -6.23
CA MET A 68 5.19 1.53 -6.26
C MET A 68 4.72 1.46 -4.79
N ILE A 69 4.09 2.54 -4.29
CA ILE A 69 3.50 2.68 -2.94
C ILE A 69 4.37 2.16 -1.77
N ARG A 70 5.07 3.07 -1.07
CA ARG A 70 5.88 2.70 0.12
C ARG A 70 5.01 2.40 1.34
N ILE A 71 5.29 1.27 2.01
CA ILE A 71 4.64 0.87 3.26
C ILE A 71 5.70 0.43 4.26
N ASP A 72 5.77 1.13 5.38
CA ASP A 72 6.73 0.91 6.46
C ASP A 72 6.14 0.03 7.57
N THR A 73 4.84 0.17 7.86
CA THR A 73 4.16 -0.63 8.88
C THR A 73 2.80 -1.13 8.42
N ILE A 74 2.43 -2.31 8.92
CA ILE A 74 1.23 -3.02 8.55
C ILE A 74 0.46 -3.35 9.82
N TRP A 75 -0.78 -2.89 9.88
CA TRP A 75 -1.65 -3.05 11.02
C TRP A 75 -2.89 -3.85 10.63
N LEU A 76 -3.29 -4.77 11.50
CA LEU A 76 -4.45 -5.63 11.32
C LEU A 76 -5.45 -5.38 12.44
N ALA A 77 -6.69 -5.02 12.09
CA ALA A 77 -7.77 -4.83 13.06
C ALA A 77 -8.46 -6.15 13.39
N ILE A 78 -8.61 -6.49 14.67
CA ILE A 78 -9.27 -7.74 15.07
C ILE A 78 -10.78 -7.66 14.85
N GLU A 79 -11.37 -6.47 15.06
CA GLU A 79 -12.80 -6.27 14.86
C GLU A 79 -13.20 -6.26 13.38
N PRO A 80 -14.31 -6.93 13.01
CA PRO A 80 -14.76 -7.03 11.64
C PRO A 80 -15.28 -5.69 11.10
N MET A 81 -15.06 -5.46 9.80
CA MET A 81 -15.58 -4.30 9.06
C MET A 81 -16.72 -4.72 8.11
N ASP A 82 -17.67 -3.82 7.87
CA ASP A 82 -18.63 -3.97 6.77
C ASP A 82 -17.91 -3.78 5.43
N MET A 83 -17.95 -4.78 4.56
CA MET A 83 -17.30 -4.75 3.26
C MET A 83 -17.98 -3.80 2.26
N ARG A 84 -19.15 -3.24 2.61
CA ARG A 84 -19.80 -2.17 1.84
C ARG A 84 -19.18 -0.79 2.08
N ALA A 85 -18.38 -0.63 3.14
CA ALA A 85 -17.73 0.64 3.49
C ALA A 85 -16.82 1.17 2.37
N GLY A 86 -17.04 2.40 1.89
CA GLY A 86 -16.13 3.06 0.95
C GLY A 86 -14.83 3.54 1.61
N THR A 87 -14.01 4.29 0.86
CA THR A 87 -12.74 4.85 1.35
C THR A 87 -12.90 5.67 2.63
N GLU A 88 -13.82 6.63 2.65
CA GLU A 88 -14.05 7.51 3.81
C GLU A 88 -14.51 6.74 5.05
N THR A 89 -15.41 5.78 4.88
CA THR A 89 -15.88 4.94 5.99
C THR A 89 -14.77 4.02 6.51
N ALA A 90 -13.93 3.49 5.62
CA ALA A 90 -12.76 2.72 6.01
C ALA A 90 -11.74 3.59 6.75
N LEU A 91 -11.50 4.82 6.29
CA LEU A 91 -10.64 5.79 6.97
C LEU A 91 -11.17 6.14 8.37
N ALA A 92 -12.46 6.44 8.50
CA ALA A 92 -13.09 6.70 9.79
C ALA A 92 -12.91 5.50 10.74
N ARG A 93 -13.01 4.28 10.22
CA ARG A 93 -12.75 3.07 11.00
C ARG A 93 -11.28 2.93 11.40
N VAL A 94 -10.35 3.31 10.54
CA VAL A 94 -8.91 3.36 10.89
C VAL A 94 -8.70 4.31 12.05
N VAL A 95 -9.23 5.52 11.97
CA VAL A 95 -9.12 6.52 13.06
C VAL A 95 -9.76 6.00 14.35
N ALA A 96 -10.90 5.32 14.26
CA ALA A 96 -11.59 4.78 15.44
C ALA A 96 -10.83 3.63 16.12
N VAL A 97 -10.11 2.79 15.37
CA VAL A 97 -9.40 1.61 15.90
C VAL A 97 -7.95 1.95 16.27
N PHE A 98 -7.23 2.62 15.38
CA PHE A 98 -5.78 2.87 15.47
C PHE A 98 -5.44 4.32 15.88
N GLY A 99 -6.45 5.17 16.13
CA GLY A 99 -6.31 6.57 16.53
C GLY A 99 -5.99 7.54 15.38
N ALA A 100 -5.21 7.11 14.37
CA ALA A 100 -4.89 7.92 13.19
C ALA A 100 -4.46 7.05 12.01
N ALA A 101 -4.69 7.54 10.78
CA ALA A 101 -4.08 6.99 9.58
C ALA A 101 -2.72 7.66 9.37
N LYS A 102 -1.64 6.95 9.68
CA LYS A 102 -0.26 7.45 9.58
C LYS A 102 0.29 7.28 8.15
N PRO A 103 1.19 8.17 7.70
CA PRO A 103 1.92 7.98 6.44
C PRO A 103 2.64 6.64 6.35
N HIS A 104 2.70 6.09 5.14
CA HIS A 104 3.34 4.80 4.82
C HIS A 104 2.83 3.62 5.65
N CYS A 105 1.54 3.64 6.02
CA CYS A 105 0.92 2.57 6.80
C CYS A 105 -0.18 1.86 6.02
N ALA A 106 -0.26 0.54 6.18
CA ALA A 106 -1.36 -0.28 5.70
C ALA A 106 -2.25 -0.74 6.87
N TYR A 107 -3.56 -0.67 6.70
CA TYR A 107 -4.56 -1.08 7.68
C TYR A 107 -5.48 -2.13 7.09
N LEU A 108 -5.44 -3.32 7.67
CA LEU A 108 -6.15 -4.50 7.19
C LEU A 108 -7.41 -4.74 8.02
N PHE A 109 -8.50 -4.99 7.32
CA PHE A 109 -9.79 -5.36 7.91
C PHE A 109 -10.35 -6.58 7.21
N ALA A 110 -10.95 -7.48 7.97
CA ALA A 110 -11.74 -8.59 7.43
C ALA A 110 -13.22 -8.40 7.72
N ASN A 111 -14.07 -9.10 6.96
CA ASN A 111 -15.45 -9.28 7.37
C ASN A 111 -15.58 -10.36 8.46
N ARG A 112 -16.75 -10.45 9.09
CA ARG A 112 -17.04 -11.48 10.12
C ARG A 112 -16.74 -12.91 9.68
N ARG A 113 -16.87 -13.21 8.39
CA ARG A 113 -16.62 -14.54 7.83
C ARG A 113 -15.17 -14.75 7.38
N ALA A 114 -14.32 -13.73 7.50
CA ALA A 114 -12.94 -13.71 7.02
C ALA A 114 -12.76 -14.21 5.58
N ASN A 115 -13.74 -14.04 4.69
CA ASN A 115 -13.63 -14.45 3.28
C ASN A 115 -13.36 -13.28 2.32
N ARG A 116 -13.41 -12.05 2.85
CA ARG A 116 -13.05 -10.81 2.17
C ARG A 116 -12.25 -9.95 3.13
N MET A 117 -11.23 -9.30 2.60
CA MET A 117 -10.46 -8.30 3.33
C MET A 117 -10.40 -6.99 2.56
N LYS A 118 -10.26 -5.89 3.30
CA LYS A 118 -9.91 -4.58 2.77
C LYS A 118 -8.57 -4.14 3.34
N VAL A 119 -7.80 -3.43 2.51
CA VAL A 119 -6.53 -2.82 2.89
C VAL A 119 -6.63 -1.34 2.58
N LEU A 120 -6.61 -0.51 3.62
CA LEU A 120 -6.46 0.93 3.47
C LEU A 120 -4.98 1.27 3.57
N VAL A 121 -4.41 1.92 2.57
CA VAL A 121 -3.01 2.32 2.56
C VAL A 121 -2.93 3.83 2.51
N HIS A 122 -2.18 4.43 3.44
CA HIS A 122 -1.77 5.83 3.32
C HIS A 122 -0.35 5.86 2.73
N ASP A 123 -0.20 6.30 1.48
CA ASP A 123 1.09 6.24 0.76
C ASP A 123 2.06 7.39 1.10
N GLY A 124 1.58 8.35 1.91
CA GLY A 124 2.30 9.56 2.34
C GLY A 124 1.71 10.84 1.76
N VAL A 125 0.95 10.74 0.67
CA VAL A 125 0.31 11.86 -0.03
C VAL A 125 -1.21 11.68 -0.11
N GLY A 126 -1.66 10.44 -0.27
CA GLY A 126 -3.06 10.08 -0.40
C GLY A 126 -3.37 8.72 0.19
N ILE A 127 -4.61 8.29 -0.05
CA ILE A 127 -5.16 7.05 0.50
C ILE A 127 -5.62 6.16 -0.64
N TRP A 128 -5.25 4.89 -0.55
CA TRP A 128 -5.70 3.81 -1.41
C TRP A 128 -6.59 2.86 -0.60
N LEU A 129 -7.65 2.34 -1.22
CA LEU A 129 -8.45 1.28 -0.65
C LEU A 129 -8.49 0.10 -1.61
N ALA A 130 -7.92 -1.01 -1.18
CA ALA A 130 -7.92 -2.26 -1.91
C ALA A 130 -8.88 -3.26 -1.27
N ALA A 131 -9.46 -4.13 -2.09
CA ALA A 131 -10.27 -5.24 -1.62
C ALA A 131 -9.69 -6.55 -2.18
N ARG A 132 -9.55 -7.56 -1.32
CA ARG A 132 -9.10 -8.89 -1.72
C ARG A 132 -10.11 -9.95 -1.26
N ARG A 133 -10.35 -10.92 -2.14
CA ARG A 133 -11.16 -12.10 -1.89
C ARG A 133 -10.40 -13.30 -2.41
N LEU A 134 -10.35 -14.37 -1.61
CA LEU A 134 -9.80 -15.64 -2.06
C LEU A 134 -10.80 -16.36 -2.96
N ASN A 135 -10.30 -17.04 -3.99
CA ASN A 135 -11.13 -17.87 -4.88
C ASN A 135 -11.82 -19.00 -4.09
N GLN A 136 -11.11 -19.57 -3.12
CA GLN A 136 -11.59 -20.58 -2.20
C GLN A 136 -11.03 -20.33 -0.79
N GLY A 137 -11.74 -20.81 0.23
CA GLY A 137 -11.30 -20.69 1.62
C GLY A 137 -11.56 -19.33 2.26
N ARG A 138 -10.78 -19.04 3.31
CA ARG A 138 -10.90 -17.87 4.18
C ARG A 138 -9.52 -17.45 4.65
N PHE A 139 -9.37 -16.17 5.00
CA PHE A 139 -8.22 -15.63 5.68
C PHE A 139 -8.15 -16.16 7.12
N PHE A 140 -6.94 -16.46 7.59
CA PHE A 140 -6.69 -16.81 8.98
C PHE A 140 -6.64 -15.52 9.82
N TRP A 141 -7.81 -15.05 10.26
CA TRP A 141 -7.91 -13.85 11.08
C TRP A 141 -7.67 -14.16 12.57
N PRO A 142 -6.96 -13.28 13.31
CA PRO A 142 -6.79 -13.45 14.75
C PRO A 142 -8.13 -13.38 15.49
N GLY A 143 -8.26 -14.19 16.54
CA GLY A 143 -9.41 -14.16 17.42
C GLY A 143 -9.36 -12.98 18.41
N VAL A 144 -10.49 -12.72 19.07
CA VAL A 144 -10.72 -11.60 20.02
C VAL A 144 -9.74 -11.57 21.21
N ARG A 145 -8.97 -12.65 21.43
CA ARG A 145 -7.99 -12.73 22.53
C ARG A 145 -6.73 -11.87 22.31
N HIS A 146 -6.51 -11.33 21.11
CA HIS A 146 -5.27 -10.63 20.75
C HIS A 146 -5.34 -9.09 20.88
N GLY A 147 -6.30 -8.56 21.65
CA GLY A 147 -6.52 -7.11 21.76
C GLY A 147 -7.43 -6.56 20.66
N SER A 148 -7.26 -5.29 20.30
CA SER A 148 -8.00 -4.63 19.22
C SER A 148 -7.27 -4.67 17.87
N GLU A 149 -5.93 -4.75 17.90
CA GLU A 149 -5.06 -4.63 16.74
C GLU A 149 -3.78 -5.48 16.86
N VAL A 150 -3.20 -5.84 15.72
CA VAL A 150 -1.93 -6.57 15.63
C VAL A 150 -1.06 -5.95 14.54
N GLU A 151 0.21 -5.70 14.83
CA GLU A 151 1.21 -5.33 13.84
C GLU A 151 1.70 -6.59 13.10
N LEU A 152 1.83 -6.51 11.77
CA LEU A 152 2.32 -7.60 10.93
C LEU A 152 3.68 -7.25 10.34
N ASP A 153 4.55 -8.25 10.24
CA ASP A 153 5.70 -8.17 9.37
C ASP A 153 5.34 -8.50 7.90
N ALA A 154 6.29 -8.30 7.00
CA ALA A 154 6.09 -8.53 5.57
C ALA A 154 5.79 -9.99 5.25
N GLU A 155 6.45 -10.95 5.90
CA GLU A 155 6.25 -12.38 5.64
C GLU A 155 4.86 -12.84 6.13
N GLN A 156 4.43 -12.33 7.29
CA GLN A 156 3.11 -12.55 7.84
C GLN A 156 2.04 -11.99 6.91
N LEU A 157 2.24 -10.79 6.34
CA LEU A 157 1.33 -10.23 5.35
C LEU A 157 1.26 -11.11 4.09
N GLN A 158 2.40 -11.58 3.57
CA GLN A 158 2.43 -12.47 2.40
C GLN A 158 1.65 -13.77 2.65
N ALA A 159 1.90 -14.41 3.79
CA ALA A 159 1.16 -15.62 4.19
C ALA A 159 -0.35 -15.33 4.31
N LEU A 160 -0.73 -14.22 4.95
CA LEU A 160 -2.12 -13.82 5.12
C LEU A 160 -2.81 -13.54 3.78
N VAL A 161 -2.15 -12.83 2.85
CA VAL A 161 -2.68 -12.48 1.53
C VAL A 161 -2.94 -13.74 0.67
N LEU A 162 -2.19 -14.81 0.90
CA LEU A 162 -2.42 -16.13 0.30
C LEU A 162 -3.49 -16.97 1.03
N GLY A 163 -3.97 -16.51 2.19
CA GLY A 163 -4.92 -17.24 3.02
C GLY A 163 -4.27 -18.36 3.83
N LEU A 164 -2.98 -18.26 4.13
CA LEU A 164 -2.25 -19.22 4.98
C LEU A 164 -2.22 -18.76 6.45
N PRO A 165 -2.03 -19.68 7.41
CA PRO A 165 -1.76 -19.30 8.80
C PRO A 165 -0.46 -18.50 8.88
N TRP A 166 -0.53 -17.25 9.34
CA TRP A 166 0.59 -16.31 9.35
C TRP A 166 1.24 -16.17 10.73
N GLN A 167 0.55 -16.55 11.81
CA GLN A 167 0.96 -16.25 13.19
C GLN A 167 2.32 -16.85 13.60
N ARG A 168 2.83 -17.82 12.84
CA ARG A 168 4.11 -18.50 13.09
C ARG A 168 5.15 -18.26 11.99
N VAL A 169 4.87 -17.32 11.09
CA VAL A 169 5.76 -16.93 10.00
C VAL A 169 6.53 -15.66 10.42
N GLY A 170 7.71 -15.46 9.84
CA GLY A 170 8.58 -14.33 10.13
C GLY A 170 9.00 -14.29 11.60
N SER A 171 8.87 -13.12 12.20
CA SER A 171 9.31 -12.87 13.58
C SER A 171 8.56 -13.74 14.59
N GLY A 172 7.33 -14.16 14.28
CA GLY A 172 6.51 -15.04 15.13
C GLY A 172 6.94 -16.52 15.12
N GLY A 173 7.83 -16.92 14.21
CA GLY A 173 8.39 -18.27 14.12
C GLY A 173 9.75 -18.44 14.79
N ALA A 174 10.34 -17.36 15.32
CA ALA A 174 11.67 -17.39 15.92
C ALA A 174 11.69 -18.23 17.22
N ILE A 175 12.51 -19.27 17.25
CA ILE A 175 12.76 -20.06 18.46
C ILE A 175 13.82 -19.31 19.28
N THR A 176 13.42 -18.75 20.42
CA THR A 176 14.32 -18.11 21.37
C THR A 176 14.52 -19.00 22.59
N VAL A 177 15.76 -19.12 23.05
CA VAL A 177 16.08 -19.80 24.31
C VAL A 177 15.75 -18.82 25.43
N LEU A 178 14.86 -19.22 26.35
CA LEU A 178 14.46 -18.46 27.54
C LEU A 178 15.59 -18.41 28.58
#